data_AF-A0A8J5XXQ5-F1
#
_entry.id   AF-A0A8J5XXQ5-F1
#
_cell.length_a   1.000
_cell.length_b   1.000
_cell.length_c   1.000
_cell.angle_alpha   90.00
_cell.angle_beta   90.00
_cell.angle_gamma   90.00
#
_symmetry.space_group_name_H-M   'P 1'
#
loop_
_entity.id
_entity.type
_entity.pdbx_description
1 polymer ?
#
loop_
_entity_poly.entity_id
_entity_poly.type
_entity_poly.pdbx_seq_one_letter_code
_entity_poly.pdbx_strand_id
1 'polypeptide(L)'
;MGDANAGIQILVTAMGSNALQVAETRKLVDLLLNKKVTFEQIDGSSDADLRNKMWEKSGKRSYPQIFLNGEFWGDLDMIQSLVDNNEFDKTFAAYMTGPTPRNTQQE
;
A
#
# COMPACT_ATOMS: atom_id res chain seq x y z
N MET A 1 -6.60 -10.17 21.26
CA MET A 1 -7.61 -10.95 20.51
C MET A 1 -7.75 -10.27 19.16
N GLY A 2 -7.05 -10.78 18.14
CA GLY A 2 -7.19 -10.42 16.73
C GLY A 2 -7.12 -8.93 16.38
N ASP A 3 -5.93 -8.33 16.41
CA ASP A 3 -5.64 -7.17 15.56
C ASP A 3 -5.81 -7.60 14.11
N ALA A 4 -7.04 -7.50 13.62
CA ALA A 4 -7.37 -7.63 12.22
C ALA A 4 -6.68 -6.45 11.50
N ASN A 5 -5.39 -6.63 11.22
CA ASN A 5 -4.62 -5.80 10.31
C ASN A 5 -5.22 -5.99 8.90
N ALA A 6 -6.42 -5.48 8.68
CA ALA A 6 -6.82 -5.03 7.36
C ALA A 6 -5.95 -3.80 7.09
N GLY A 7 -4.71 -4.05 6.66
CA GLY A 7 -3.75 -3.02 6.27
C GLY A 7 -3.74 -2.86 4.75
N ILE A 8 -3.35 -1.68 4.28
CA ILE A 8 -3.09 -1.46 2.86
C ILE A 8 -1.74 -2.08 2.53
N GLN A 9 -1.68 -2.96 1.54
CA GLN A 9 -0.44 -3.60 1.13
C GLN A 9 -0.01 -3.04 -0.21
N ILE A 10 1.19 -2.48 -0.28
CA ILE A 10 1.76 -1.94 -1.51
C ILE A 10 2.78 -2.95 -1.97
N LEU A 11 2.48 -3.61 -3.08
CA LEU A 11 3.45 -4.47 -3.73
C LEU A 11 4.42 -3.61 -4.53
N VAL A 12 5.68 -3.67 -4.10
CA VAL A 12 6.81 -3.05 -4.77
C VAL A 12 7.67 -4.15 -5.38
N THR A 13 8.06 -4.00 -6.64
CA THR A 13 9.06 -4.89 -7.24
C THR A 13 10.43 -4.30 -6.99
N ALA A 14 11.40 -5.18 -6.66
CA ALA A 14 12.82 -4.91 -6.48
C ALA A 14 13.24 -3.49 -6.87
N MET A 15 13.62 -2.65 -5.89
CA MET A 15 14.14 -1.29 -6.10
C MET A 15 15.45 -1.21 -6.95
N GLY A 16 15.78 -2.24 -7.74
CA GLY A 16 17.12 -2.48 -8.28
C GLY A 16 17.37 -2.21 -9.77
N SER A 17 16.39 -1.82 -10.60
CA SER A 17 16.71 -1.55 -12.03
C SER A 17 15.85 -0.52 -12.75
N ASN A 18 14.70 -0.08 -12.22
CA ASN A 18 13.78 0.80 -12.96
C ASN A 18 13.51 2.12 -12.21
N ALA A 19 14.22 3.18 -12.59
CA ALA A 19 14.17 4.48 -11.91
C ALA A 19 12.76 5.11 -11.89
N LEU A 20 11.96 4.90 -12.94
CA LEU A 20 10.58 5.39 -13.00
C LEU A 20 9.73 4.78 -11.88
N GLN A 21 9.77 3.45 -11.75
CA GLN A 21 8.98 2.73 -10.74
C GLN A 21 9.39 3.09 -9.31
N VAL A 22 10.68 3.36 -9.07
CA VAL A 22 11.17 3.82 -7.77
C VAL A 22 10.62 5.21 -7.45
N ALA A 23 10.62 6.12 -8.42
CA ALA A 23 10.08 7.47 -8.23
C ALA A 23 8.56 7.44 -7.97
N GLU A 24 7.81 6.63 -8.70
CA GLU A 24 6.36 6.45 -8.52
C GLU A 24 6.02 5.83 -7.17
N THR A 25 6.70 4.74 -6.81
CA THR A 25 6.55 4.08 -5.50
C THR A 25 6.85 5.06 -4.37
N ARG A 26 7.96 5.80 -4.47
CA ARG A 26 8.34 6.79 -3.46
C ARG A 26 7.29 7.88 -3.29
N LYS A 27 6.73 8.40 -4.40
CA LYS A 27 5.64 9.38 -4.35
C LYS A 27 4.39 8.81 -3.67
N LEU A 28 4.00 7.58 -3.99
CA LEU A 28 2.87 6.91 -3.37
C LEU A 28 3.06 6.77 -1.85
N VAL A 29 4.22 6.21 -1.46
CA VAL A 29 4.61 6.01 -0.06
C VAL A 29 4.61 7.33 0.70
N ASP A 30 5.23 8.36 0.15
CA ASP A 30 5.29 9.69 0.77
C ASP A 30 3.89 10.29 0.96
N LEU A 31 3.01 10.16 -0.05
CA LEU A 31 1.63 10.61 0.03
C LEU A 31 0.84 9.89 1.13
N LEU A 32 0.95 8.56 1.22
CA LEU A 32 0.29 7.76 2.25
C LEU A 32 0.81 8.11 3.65
N LEU A 33 2.12 8.32 3.80
CA LEU A 33 2.75 8.79 5.04
C LEU A 33 2.24 10.17 5.45
N ASN A 34 2.17 11.13 4.52
CA ASN A 34 1.63 12.48 4.77
C ASN A 34 0.17 12.42 5.22
N LYS A 35 -0.61 11.51 4.63
CA LYS A 35 -2.01 11.25 4.97
C LYS A 35 -2.19 10.40 6.24
N LYS A 36 -1.10 10.01 6.92
CA LYS A 36 -1.09 9.16 8.13
C LYS A 36 -1.83 7.85 7.96
N VAL A 37 -1.75 7.28 6.76
CA VAL A 37 -2.37 5.99 6.45
C VAL A 37 -1.43 4.87 6.83
N THR A 38 -1.97 3.82 7.45
CA THR A 38 -1.18 2.63 7.77
C THR A 38 -1.10 1.72 6.55
N PHE A 39 0.10 1.52 6.02
CA PHE A 39 0.35 0.63 4.89
C PHE A 39 1.59 -0.24 5.14
N GLU A 40 1.64 -1.35 4.43
CA GLU A 40 2.71 -2.32 4.46
C GLU A 40 3.32 -2.41 3.07
N GLN A 41 4.64 -2.19 2.96
CA GLN A 41 5.35 -2.39 1.70
C GLN A 41 5.78 -3.83 1.60
N ILE A 42 5.38 -4.49 0.52
CA ILE A 42 5.75 -5.87 0.25
C ILE A 42 6.72 -5.95 -0.92
N ASP A 43 7.90 -6.48 -0.65
CA ASP A 43 8.94 -6.65 -1.65
C ASP A 43 8.75 -7.95 -2.43
N GLY A 44 8.16 -7.86 -3.62
CA GLY A 44 7.95 -9.01 -4.51
C GLY A 44 9.26 -9.60 -5.08
N SER A 45 10.41 -8.98 -4.79
CA SER A 45 11.73 -9.54 -5.10
C SER A 45 12.13 -10.67 -4.16
N SER A 46 11.71 -10.57 -2.89
CA SER A 46 12.07 -11.54 -1.85
C SER A 46 11.10 -12.72 -1.85
N ASP A 47 9.83 -12.49 -2.21
CA ASP A 47 8.77 -13.51 -2.19
C ASP A 47 8.24 -13.84 -3.58
N ALA A 48 8.78 -14.91 -4.17
CA ALA A 48 8.38 -15.38 -5.49
C ALA A 48 6.92 -15.90 -5.53
N ASP A 49 6.43 -16.49 -4.44
CA ASP A 49 5.06 -16.98 -4.31
C ASP A 49 4.05 -15.83 -4.33
N LEU A 50 4.29 -14.82 -3.49
CA LEU A 50 3.45 -13.64 -3.43
C LEU A 50 3.46 -12.88 -4.76
N ARG A 51 4.62 -12.76 -5.41
CA ARG A 51 4.72 -12.14 -6.73
C ARG A 51 3.83 -12.84 -7.76
N ASN A 52 3.87 -14.18 -7.81
CA ASN A 52 3.00 -14.94 -8.71
C ASN A 52 1.53 -14.74 -8.35
N LYS A 53 1.16 -14.84 -7.07
CA LYS A 53 -0.20 -14.63 -6.60
C LYS A 53 -0.75 -13.25 -6.97
N MET A 54 0.06 -12.20 -6.85
CA MET A 54 -0.33 -10.84 -7.20
C MET A 54 -0.39 -10.62 -8.71
N TRP A 55 0.47 -11.27 -9.49
CA TRP A 55 0.35 -11.30 -10.95
C TRP A 55 -0.93 -12.01 -11.41
N GLU A 56 -1.30 -13.12 -10.77
CA GLU A 56 -2.55 -13.81 -11.06
C GLU A 56 -3.76 -12.96 -10.71
N LYS A 57 -3.70 -12.21 -9.60
CA LYS A 57 -4.78 -11.30 -9.18
C LYS A 57 -4.91 -10.05 -10.05
N SER A 58 -3.80 -9.38 -10.34
CA SER A 58 -3.80 -8.12 -11.12
C SER A 58 -3.86 -8.36 -12.62
N GLY A 59 -3.39 -9.53 -13.09
CA GLY A 59 -3.21 -9.83 -14.52
C GLY A 59 -2.14 -8.97 -15.21
N LYS A 60 -1.53 -8.03 -14.47
CA LYS A 60 -0.54 -7.07 -14.96
C LYS A 60 0.78 -7.24 -14.22
N ARG A 61 1.88 -7.07 -14.97
CA ARG A 61 3.25 -6.99 -14.44
C ARG A 61 3.70 -5.54 -14.17
N SER A 62 2.76 -4.60 -14.10
CA SER A 62 3.01 -3.17 -13.87
C SER A 62 3.02 -2.86 -12.39
N TYR A 63 3.97 -2.05 -11.92
CA TYR A 63 4.11 -1.61 -10.54
C TYR A 63 4.17 -0.08 -10.48
N PRO A 64 3.77 0.57 -9.36
CA PRO A 64 3.32 -0.01 -8.09
C PRO A 64 1.90 -0.60 -8.14
N GLN A 65 1.65 -1.64 -7.34
CA GLN A 65 0.30 -2.22 -7.18
C GLN A 65 -0.15 -2.12 -5.73
N ILE A 66 -1.39 -1.70 -5.55
CA ILE A 66 -2.00 -1.49 -4.25
C ILE A 66 -3.03 -2.58 -4.05
N PHE A 67 -2.91 -3.24 -2.91
CA PHE A 67 -3.80 -4.28 -2.48
C PHE A 67 -4.48 -3.86 -1.18
N LEU A 68 -5.80 -3.92 -1.17
CA LEU A 68 -6.59 -3.75 0.04
C LEU A 68 -7.08 -5.13 0.47
N ASN A 69 -6.62 -5.59 1.64
CA ASN A 69 -7.03 -6.90 2.16
C ASN A 69 -6.81 -8.06 1.16
N GLY A 70 -5.74 -7.96 0.37
CA GLY A 70 -5.39 -8.92 -0.69
C GLY A 70 -6.18 -8.77 -1.99
N GLU A 71 -7.03 -7.76 -2.17
CA GLU A 71 -7.71 -7.45 -3.44
C GLU A 71 -6.98 -6.34 -4.19
N PHE A 72 -6.75 -6.52 -5.49
CA PHE A 72 -6.10 -5.49 -6.32
C PHE A 72 -7.01 -4.27 -6.39
N TRP A 73 -6.53 -3.16 -5.84
CA TRP A 73 -7.28 -1.93 -5.77
C TRP A 73 -6.88 -0.95 -6.87
N GLY A 74 -5.57 -0.82 -7.16
CA GLY A 74 -5.10 0.07 -8.21
C GLY A 74 -3.60 0.34 -8.19
N ASP A 75 -3.18 1.36 -8.94
CA ASP A 75 -1.83 1.89 -9.03
C ASP A 75 -1.75 3.34 -8.51
N LEU A 76 -0.60 4.01 -8.69
CA LEU A 76 -0.37 5.37 -8.19
C LEU A 76 -1.36 6.39 -8.80
N ASP A 77 -1.71 6.27 -10.08
CA ASP A 77 -2.57 7.25 -10.78
C ASP A 77 -3.98 7.23 -10.19
N MET A 78 -4.50 6.02 -9.95
CA MET A 78 -5.79 5.81 -9.29
C MET A 78 -5.82 6.47 -7.90
N ILE A 79 -4.77 6.32 -7.09
CA ILE A 79 -4.67 6.96 -5.78
C ILE A 79 -4.58 8.47 -5.90
N GLN A 80 -3.75 8.99 -6.81
CA GLN A 80 -3.65 10.43 -7.02
C GLN A 80 -5.00 11.01 -7.42
N SER A 81 -5.72 10.34 -8.32
CA SER A 81 -7.06 10.72 -8.73
C SER A 81 -8.02 10.74 -7.55
N LEU A 82 -8.01 9.72 -6.68
CA LEU A 82 -8.83 9.74 -5.47
C LEU A 82 -8.47 10.87 -4.50
N VAL A 83 -7.17 11.18 -4.36
CA VAL A 83 -6.71 12.26 -3.48
C VAL A 83 -7.20 13.60 -4.01
N ASP A 84 -7.11 13.81 -5.32
CA ASP A 84 -7.60 15.00 -6.01
C ASP A 84 -9.13 15.16 -5.84
N ASN A 85 -9.86 14.06 -6.01
CA ASN A 85 -11.32 14.01 -5.83
C ASN A 85 -11.77 14.01 -4.34
N ASN A 86 -10.85 14.06 -3.37
CA ASN A 86 -11.14 13.93 -1.93
C ASN A 86 -11.91 12.64 -1.56
N GLU A 87 -11.86 11.62 -2.42
CA GLU A 87 -12.44 10.29 -2.16
C GLU A 87 -11.44 9.34 -1.50
N PHE A 88 -10.15 9.68 -1.57
CA PHE A 88 -9.10 8.94 -0.89
C PHE A 88 -9.35 8.92 0.61
N ASP A 89 -9.57 10.09 1.23
CA ASP A 89 -9.86 10.16 2.66
C ASP A 89 -11.07 9.33 3.06
N LYS A 90 -12.09 9.19 2.19
CA LYS A 90 -13.28 8.36 2.49
C LYS A 90 -13.01 6.87 2.38
N THR A 91 -12.31 6.45 1.33
CA THR A 91 -11.95 5.05 1.08
C THR A 91 -10.93 4.56 2.10
N PHE A 92 -9.99 5.44 2.43
CA PHE A 92 -8.88 5.19 3.33
C PHE A 92 -9.18 5.62 4.77
N ALA A 93 -10.35 6.22 5.06
CA ALA A 93 -10.78 6.64 6.41
C ALA A 93 -10.63 5.53 7.44
N ALA A 94 -10.99 4.30 7.05
CA ALA A 94 -10.89 3.12 7.91
C ALA A 94 -9.44 2.76 8.29
N TYR A 95 -8.47 3.20 7.48
CA TYR A 95 -7.03 2.96 7.63
C TYR A 95 -6.25 4.22 8.06
N MET A 96 -6.88 5.40 7.97
CA MET A 96 -6.45 6.71 8.49
C MET A 96 -6.73 6.79 9.99
N THR A 97 -6.24 5.80 10.74
CA THR A 97 -6.29 5.84 12.19
C THR A 97 -5.20 6.80 12.68
N GLY A 98 -5.60 7.98 13.14
CA GLY A 98 -4.78 8.76 14.05
C GLY A 98 -5.23 8.48 15.48
N PRO A 99 -4.37 8.26 16.49
CA PRO A 99 -2.93 7.97 16.46
C PRO A 99 -2.63 6.52 16.94
N THR A 100 -1.43 5.97 16.67
CA THR A 100 -0.88 4.90 17.55
C THR A 100 0.07 5.51 18.58
N PRO A 101 -0.42 5.84 19.78
CA PRO A 101 0.37 5.82 20.98
C PRO A 101 -0.44 5.10 22.05
N ARG A 102 -0.06 3.88 22.37
CA ARG A 102 0.11 3.48 23.75
C ARG A 102 1.18 2.41 23.83
N ASN A 103 2.41 2.88 23.99
CA ASN A 103 3.30 2.25 24.95
C ASN A 103 2.62 2.37 26.32
N THR A 104 1.65 1.50 26.60
CA THR A 104 1.16 1.24 27.94
C THR A 104 1.60 -0.18 28.24
N GLN A 105 2.78 -0.28 28.85
CA GLN A 105 2.94 -1.27 29.92
C GLN A 105 1.68 -1.16 30.78
N GLN A 106 0.86 -2.21 30.89
CA GLN A 106 -0.01 -2.68 32.00
C GLN A 106 -0.85 -3.83 31.38
N GLU A 107 -0.76 -5.10 31.78
CA GLU A 107 -0.33 -5.77 33.03
C GLU A 107 0.55 -7.01 32.75
#